data_AF-A0A1C7GT01-F1
#
_entry.id   AF-A0A1C7GT01-F1
#
_cell.length_a   1.000
_cell.length_b   1.000
_cell.length_c   1.000
_cell.angle_alpha   90.00
_cell.angle_beta   90.00
_cell.angle_gamma   90.00
#
_symmetry.space_group_name_H-M   'P 1'
#
loop_
_entity.id
_entity.type
_entity.pdbx_description
1 polymer ?
#
loop_
_entity_poly.entity_id
_entity_poly.type
_entity_poly.pdbx_seq_one_letter_code
_entity_poly.pdbx_strand_id
1 'polypeptide(L)'
;MEYSCLKTLAGKHKTTARQIRNKFKDGKKWSVPYQTAKGEKRCKFANFMDCKKANTFDDVIIDYTLRSGSYRNTFDKRLSAKVCELCGKTNVPLEIHHVNKVKNLKGKEKWEKIMIAKRRKTLAVCRECHYHIHNP
;
A
#
# COMPACT_ATOMS: atom_id res chain seq x y z
N MET A 1 -17.26 -0.22 -15.63
CA MET A 1 -16.62 -1.13 -14.66
C MET A 1 -17.29 -2.50 -14.57
N GLU A 2 -18.60 -2.64 -14.76
CA GLU A 2 -19.27 -3.95 -14.64
C GLU A 2 -18.74 -5.01 -15.64
N TYR A 3 -18.54 -4.62 -16.91
CA TYR A 3 -18.07 -5.53 -17.95
C TYR A 3 -16.63 -6.01 -17.78
N SER A 4 -15.74 -5.19 -17.21
CA SER A 4 -14.36 -5.63 -16.94
C SER A 4 -14.34 -6.76 -15.91
N CYS A 5 -15.11 -6.63 -14.82
CA CYS A 5 -15.26 -7.68 -13.82
C CYS A 5 -15.85 -8.98 -14.42
N LEU A 6 -16.92 -8.87 -15.22
CA LEU A 6 -17.51 -10.03 -15.90
C LEU A 6 -16.53 -10.73 -16.84
N LYS A 7 -15.67 -9.98 -17.55
CA LYS A 7 -14.64 -10.55 -18.44
C LYS A 7 -13.55 -11.29 -17.66
N THR A 8 -13.15 -10.79 -16.50
CA THR A 8 -12.20 -11.49 -15.62
C THR A 8 -12.76 -12.81 -15.12
N LEU A 9 -14.03 -12.82 -14.66
CA LEU A 9 -14.71 -14.04 -14.24
C LEU A 9 -14.89 -15.03 -15.41
N ALA A 10 -15.24 -14.53 -16.58
CA ALA A 10 -15.37 -15.32 -17.80
C ALA A 10 -14.04 -16.01 -18.18
N GLY A 11 -12.93 -15.27 -18.13
CA GLY A 11 -11.58 -15.82 -18.35
C GLY A 11 -11.23 -16.92 -17.34
N LYS A 12 -11.50 -16.71 -16.04
CA LYS A 12 -11.26 -17.71 -14.99
C LYS A 12 -12.04 -19.01 -15.23
N HIS A 13 -13.28 -18.89 -15.69
CA HIS A 13 -14.16 -20.04 -15.93
C HIS A 13 -14.09 -20.56 -17.38
N LYS A 14 -13.16 -20.06 -18.22
CA LYS A 14 -13.06 -20.41 -19.64
C LYS A 14 -14.40 -20.32 -20.38
N THR A 15 -15.20 -19.31 -20.05
CA THR A 15 -16.55 -19.07 -20.59
C THR A 15 -16.65 -17.66 -21.15
N THR A 16 -17.82 -17.31 -21.67
CA THR A 16 -18.11 -15.95 -22.12
C THR A 16 -18.74 -15.10 -21.00
N ALA A 17 -18.59 -13.77 -21.10
CA ALA A 17 -19.21 -12.84 -20.14
C ALA A 17 -20.75 -12.99 -20.06
N ARG A 18 -21.40 -13.38 -21.16
CA ARG A 18 -22.84 -13.65 -21.21
C ARG A 18 -23.20 -14.89 -20.38
N GLN A 19 -22.44 -15.98 -20.51
CA GLN A 19 -22.64 -17.18 -19.71
C GLN A 19 -22.45 -16.90 -18.21
N ILE A 20 -21.43 -16.15 -17.83
CA ILE A 20 -21.21 -15.73 -16.43
C ILE A 20 -22.35 -14.87 -15.90
N ARG A 21 -22.82 -13.88 -16.68
CA ARG A 21 -23.95 -13.03 -16.28
C ARG A 21 -25.22 -13.85 -16.06
N ASN A 22 -25.48 -14.82 -16.93
CA ASN A 22 -26.65 -15.69 -16.79
C ASN A 22 -26.52 -16.63 -15.59
N LYS A 23 -25.32 -17.18 -15.35
CA LYS A 23 -25.03 -18.07 -14.22
C LYS A 23 -25.20 -17.37 -12.88
N PHE A 24 -24.79 -16.11 -12.79
CA PHE A 24 -24.85 -15.31 -11.56
C PHE A 24 -25.99 -14.31 -11.54
N LYS A 25 -27.02 -14.52 -12.37
CA LYS A 25 -28.18 -13.63 -12.47
C LYS A 25 -28.90 -13.57 -11.12
N ASP A 26 -29.22 -12.36 -10.69
CA ASP A 26 -29.92 -12.06 -9.44
C ASP A 26 -30.93 -10.94 -9.72
N GLY A 27 -32.14 -11.34 -10.13
CA GLY A 27 -33.18 -10.45 -10.61
C GLY A 27 -32.78 -9.68 -11.87
N LYS A 28 -32.85 -8.33 -11.79
CA LYS A 28 -32.45 -7.41 -12.87
C LYS A 28 -30.92 -7.21 -12.97
N LYS A 29 -30.16 -7.64 -11.96
CA LYS A 29 -28.70 -7.50 -11.90
C LYS A 29 -28.05 -8.89 -11.79
N TRP A 30 -26.76 -8.93 -11.52
CA TRP A 30 -26.02 -10.15 -11.21
C TRP A 30 -25.24 -9.97 -9.91
N SER A 31 -24.94 -11.08 -9.25
CA SER A 31 -24.27 -11.09 -7.95
C SER A 31 -23.47 -12.38 -7.79
N VAL A 32 -22.29 -12.30 -7.18
CA VAL A 32 -21.43 -13.47 -6.94
C VAL A 32 -21.74 -14.07 -5.56
N PRO A 33 -22.15 -15.35 -5.46
CA PRO A 33 -22.32 -16.02 -4.19
C PRO A 33 -20.97 -16.29 -3.53
N TYR A 34 -20.94 -16.24 -2.20
CA TYR A 34 -19.78 -16.58 -1.37
C TYR A 34 -20.25 -17.19 -0.05
N GLN A 35 -19.45 -18.10 0.50
CA GLN A 35 -19.77 -18.77 1.76
C GLN A 35 -19.32 -17.93 2.95
N THR A 36 -20.16 -17.85 3.98
CA THR A 36 -19.83 -17.29 5.29
C THR A 36 -20.17 -18.28 6.40
N ALA A 37 -19.62 -18.08 7.60
CA ALA A 37 -19.92 -18.94 8.75
C ALA A 37 -21.43 -19.01 9.10
N LYS A 38 -22.23 -18.03 8.66
CA LYS A 38 -23.68 -17.95 8.88
C LYS A 38 -24.50 -18.38 7.65
N GLY A 39 -23.87 -18.91 6.61
CA GLY A 39 -24.51 -19.36 5.37
C GLY A 39 -24.03 -18.64 4.11
N GLU A 40 -24.68 -18.95 2.98
CA GLU A 40 -24.36 -18.37 1.68
C GLU A 40 -24.87 -16.92 1.60
N LYS A 41 -23.98 -16.00 1.23
CA LYS A 41 -24.29 -14.60 0.95
C LYS A 41 -24.00 -14.27 -0.50
N ARG A 42 -24.63 -13.22 -1.02
CA ARG A 42 -24.45 -12.76 -2.41
C ARG A 42 -23.88 -11.36 -2.43
N CYS A 43 -22.77 -11.18 -3.13
CA CYS A 43 -22.12 -9.89 -3.33
C CYS A 43 -22.60 -9.27 -4.64
N LYS A 44 -23.30 -8.14 -4.55
CA LYS A 44 -23.78 -7.39 -5.71
C LYS A 44 -22.66 -6.50 -6.24
N PHE A 45 -22.62 -6.30 -7.56
CA PHE A 45 -21.68 -5.35 -8.15
C PHE A 45 -22.02 -3.93 -7.69
N ALA A 46 -21.04 -3.21 -7.14
CA ALA A 46 -21.22 -1.85 -6.64
C ALA A 46 -21.68 -0.93 -7.78
N ASN A 47 -22.76 -0.19 -7.53
CA ASN A 47 -23.22 0.82 -8.48
C ASN A 47 -22.42 2.09 -8.25
N PHE A 48 -21.66 2.52 -9.26
CA PHE A 48 -20.81 3.69 -9.17
C PHE A 48 -21.56 4.97 -8.78
N MET A 49 -22.84 5.08 -9.17
CA MET A 49 -23.67 6.23 -8.79
C MET A 49 -23.98 6.27 -7.29
N ASP A 50 -24.03 5.11 -6.62
CA ASP A 50 -24.26 5.02 -5.18
C ASP A 50 -22.98 5.43 -4.41
N CYS A 51 -21.81 5.18 -5.00
CA CYS A 51 -20.51 5.59 -4.45
C CYS A 51 -20.21 7.10 -4.59
N LYS A 52 -20.88 7.82 -5.50
CA LYS A 52 -20.61 9.25 -5.77
C LYS A 52 -21.07 10.20 -4.67
N LYS A 53 -21.99 9.77 -3.80
CA LYS A 53 -22.60 10.61 -2.74
C LYS A 53 -22.16 10.21 -1.34
N ALA A 54 -21.16 9.35 -1.21
CA ALA A 54 -20.66 8.94 0.10
C ALA A 54 -19.93 10.13 0.76
N ASN A 55 -20.63 10.82 1.67
CA ASN A 55 -20.07 11.87 2.55
C ASN A 55 -19.55 11.29 3.88
N THR A 56 -19.66 9.98 4.07
CA THR A 56 -19.17 9.26 5.25
C THR A 56 -17.88 8.55 4.88
N PHE A 57 -16.76 9.18 5.24
CA PHE A 57 -15.43 8.58 5.17
C PHE A 57 -15.03 8.18 6.59
N ASP A 58 -14.72 6.90 6.80
CA ASP A 58 -14.19 6.37 8.06
C ASP A 58 -12.65 6.32 8.01
N ASP A 59 -12.07 7.26 7.26
CA ASP A 59 -10.64 7.32 7.02
C ASP A 59 -9.95 7.79 8.30
N VAL A 60 -9.37 6.85 9.03
CA VAL A 60 -8.40 7.17 10.09
C VAL A 60 -7.23 7.88 9.43
N ILE A 61 -6.95 9.13 9.84
CA ILE A 61 -5.77 9.88 9.40
C ILE A 61 -4.55 9.10 9.89
N ILE A 62 -4.01 8.28 8.99
CA ILE A 62 -2.75 7.58 9.21
C ILE A 62 -1.66 8.65 9.16
N ASP A 63 -0.85 8.75 10.21
CA ASP A 63 0.30 9.66 10.25
C ASP A 63 1.11 9.53 8.94
N TYR A 64 1.41 10.68 8.32
CA TYR A 64 1.99 10.80 6.98
C TYR A 64 3.27 9.96 6.81
N THR A 65 3.94 9.66 7.93
CA THR A 65 5.13 8.80 8.02
C THR A 65 4.93 7.40 7.44
N LEU A 66 3.70 6.87 7.38
CA LEU A 66 3.41 5.51 6.87
C LEU A 66 3.10 5.46 5.37
N ARG A 67 2.83 6.60 4.71
CA ARG A 67 2.41 6.61 3.29
C ARG A 67 3.55 6.47 2.29
N SER A 68 4.80 6.60 2.75
CA SER A 68 6.00 6.46 1.91
C SER A 68 6.45 5.00 1.67
N GLY A 69 5.59 4.02 1.96
CA GLY A 69 5.85 2.59 1.74
C GLY A 69 5.79 2.11 0.28
N SER A 70 5.19 2.88 -0.64
CA SER A 70 4.85 2.35 -1.98
C SER A 70 5.84 2.68 -3.11
N TYR A 71 6.84 3.55 -2.91
CA TYR A 71 7.83 3.82 -3.94
C TYR A 71 9.08 2.97 -3.72
N ARG A 72 9.20 1.87 -4.48
CA ARG A 72 10.45 1.10 -4.62
C ARG A 72 11.48 1.92 -5.40
N ASN A 73 11.98 3.01 -4.82
CA ASN A 73 13.15 3.70 -5.33
C ASN A 73 14.36 2.80 -5.11
N THR A 74 15.11 2.53 -6.18
CA THR A 74 16.41 1.88 -6.10
C THR A 74 17.36 2.73 -5.25
N PHE A 75 18.40 2.10 -4.74
CA PHE A 75 19.40 2.76 -3.92
C PHE A 75 20.01 3.99 -4.61
N ASP A 76 20.40 3.85 -5.89
CA ASP A 76 20.98 4.94 -6.67
C ASP A 76 20.05 6.15 -6.80
N LYS A 77 18.75 5.89 -7.04
CA LYS A 77 17.74 6.94 -7.15
C LYS A 77 17.57 7.73 -5.85
N ARG A 78 17.85 7.11 -4.69
CA ARG A 78 17.76 7.77 -3.39
C ARG A 78 18.98 8.65 -3.14
N LEU A 79 20.17 8.19 -3.51
CA LEU A 79 21.39 9.01 -3.43
C LEU A 79 21.34 10.18 -4.42
N SER A 80 20.87 9.93 -5.65
CA SER A 80 20.75 10.97 -6.68
C SER A 80 19.75 12.06 -6.31
N ALA A 81 18.77 11.77 -5.46
CA ALA A 81 17.82 12.75 -4.96
C ALA A 81 18.48 13.80 -4.05
N LYS A 82 19.65 13.51 -3.46
CA LYS A 82 20.38 14.43 -2.56
C LYS A 82 19.53 14.98 -1.41
N VAL A 83 18.58 14.18 -0.91
CA VAL A 83 17.71 14.52 0.23
C VAL A 83 17.96 13.55 1.39
N CYS A 84 18.20 14.07 2.59
CA CYS A 84 18.30 13.27 3.80
C CYS A 84 16.93 12.67 4.18
N GLU A 85 16.87 11.35 4.40
CA GLU A 85 15.61 10.66 4.72
C GLU A 85 15.15 10.83 6.18
N LEU A 86 15.97 11.45 7.03
CA LEU A 86 15.63 11.73 8.43
C LEU A 86 15.17 13.16 8.65
N CYS A 87 15.97 14.14 8.23
CA CYS A 87 15.71 15.56 8.48
C CYS A 87 15.19 16.32 7.24
N GLY A 88 15.18 15.72 6.06
CA GLY A 88 14.71 16.36 4.83
C GLY A 88 15.66 17.40 4.22
N LYS A 89 16.85 17.63 4.80
CA LYS A 89 17.86 18.55 4.22
C LYS A 89 18.24 18.12 2.79
N THR A 90 18.30 19.09 1.89
CA THR A 90 18.65 18.91 0.47
C THR A 90 20.06 19.44 0.18
N ASN A 91 20.68 18.99 -0.91
CA ASN A 91 22.01 19.44 -1.38
C ASN A 91 23.17 19.26 -0.40
N VAL A 92 23.08 18.27 0.50
CA VAL A 92 24.15 17.89 1.42
C VAL A 92 24.78 16.56 1.01
N PRO A 93 26.06 16.32 1.31
CA PRO A 93 26.66 14.99 1.15
C PRO A 93 25.89 13.99 2.01
N LEU A 94 25.47 12.88 1.38
CA LEU A 94 24.71 11.81 2.02
C LEU A 94 25.63 10.61 2.28
N GLU A 95 25.49 10.06 3.48
CA GLU A 95 26.09 8.81 3.93
C GLU A 95 24.98 7.76 4.08
N ILE A 96 25.35 6.49 3.94
CA ILE A 96 24.38 5.39 4.07
C ILE A 96 24.56 4.74 5.42
N HIS A 97 23.54 4.89 6.25
CA HIS A 97 23.42 4.09 7.46
C HIS A 97 22.89 2.70 7.11
N HIS A 98 23.64 1.66 7.48
CA HIS A 98 23.26 0.26 7.27
C HIS A 98 23.07 -0.49 8.59
N VAL A 99 22.00 -1.28 8.66
CA VAL A 99 21.73 -2.17 9.81
C VAL A 99 21.65 -3.63 9.37
N ASN A 100 22.11 -4.54 10.24
CA ASN A 100 22.12 -5.97 9.96
C ASN A 100 20.72 -6.53 9.68
N LYS A 101 19.77 -6.32 10.60
CA LYS A 101 18.38 -6.81 10.50
C LYS A 101 17.40 -5.77 11.02
N VAL A 102 16.42 -5.40 10.19
CA VAL A 102 15.35 -4.44 10.56
C VAL A 102 14.53 -4.94 11.75
N LYS A 103 14.32 -6.26 11.86
CA LYS A 103 13.59 -6.87 12.98
C LYS A 103 14.26 -6.71 14.36
N ASN A 104 15.54 -6.31 14.39
CA ASN A 104 16.26 -6.10 15.65
C ASN A 104 16.05 -4.68 16.20
N LEU A 105 15.49 -3.76 15.41
CA LEU A 105 15.24 -2.38 15.82
C LEU A 105 14.04 -2.33 16.77
N LYS A 106 14.16 -1.55 17.85
CA LYS A 106 13.09 -1.45 18.87
C LYS A 106 12.02 -0.43 18.48
N GLY A 107 12.34 0.49 17.57
CA GLY A 107 11.41 1.52 17.11
C GLY A 107 11.22 2.66 18.12
N LYS A 108 12.20 2.88 19.01
CA LYS A 108 12.17 4.00 19.96
C LYS A 108 12.59 5.28 19.25
N GLU A 109 13.71 5.21 18.54
CA GLU A 109 14.28 6.36 17.83
C GLU A 109 13.57 6.64 16.50
N LYS A 110 13.58 7.91 16.08
CA LYS A 110 12.95 8.34 14.82
C LYS A 110 13.47 7.55 13.61
N TRP A 111 14.77 7.30 13.57
CA TRP A 111 15.40 6.56 12.47
C TRP A 111 15.02 5.08 12.45
N GLU A 112 14.85 4.46 13.62
CA GLU A 112 14.38 3.07 13.74
C GLU A 112 12.96 2.94 13.21
N LYS A 113 12.06 3.85 13.61
CA LYS A 113 10.66 3.88 13.14
C LYS A 113 10.59 3.98 11.62
N ILE A 114 11.41 4.83 11.01
CA ILE A 114 11.47 5.01 9.56
C ILE A 114 11.98 3.74 8.86
N MET A 115 13.03 3.09 9.38
CA MET A 115 13.56 1.85 8.79
C MET A 115 12.57 0.69 8.90
N ILE A 116 11.86 0.57 10.03
CA ILE A 116 10.80 -0.43 10.25
C ILE A 116 9.65 -0.20 9.27
N ALA A 117 9.15 1.04 9.16
CA ALA A 117 8.07 1.39 8.24
C ALA A 117 8.43 1.11 6.78
N LYS A 118 9.64 1.48 6.35
CA LYS A 118 10.13 1.26 4.99
C LYS A 118 10.53 -0.20 4.71
N ARG A 119 10.70 -1.03 5.74
CA ARG A 119 11.24 -2.40 5.68
C ARG A 119 12.58 -2.48 4.92
N ARG A 120 13.48 -1.52 5.15
CA ARG A 120 14.80 -1.42 4.48
C ARG A 120 15.93 -1.41 5.49
N LYS A 121 17.03 -2.08 5.12
CA LYS A 121 18.27 -2.12 5.90
C LYS A 121 19.18 -0.91 5.70
N THR A 122 18.87 -0.04 4.74
CA THR A 122 19.69 1.12 4.37
C THR A 122 18.88 2.41 4.44
N LEU A 123 19.50 3.45 5.00
CA LEU A 123 18.94 4.79 5.15
C LEU A 123 19.96 5.82 4.64
N ALA A 124 19.56 6.67 3.69
CA ALA A 124 20.41 7.77 3.20
C ALA A 124 20.24 8.98 4.12
N VAL A 125 21.32 9.42 4.76
CA VAL A 125 21.31 10.43 5.83
C VAL A 125 22.44 11.44 5.63
N CYS A 126 22.28 12.66 6.10
CA CYS A 126 23.40 13.61 6.16
C CYS A 126 24.37 13.22 7.29
N ARG A 127 25.60 13.74 7.23
CA ARG A 127 26.66 13.46 8.22
C ARG A 127 26.24 13.74 9.67
N GLU A 128 25.52 14.84 9.90
CA GLU A 128 24.99 15.18 11.23
C GLU A 128 24.03 14.10 11.76
N CYS A 129 23.06 13.70 10.93
CA CYS A 129 22.13 12.65 11.30
C CYS A 129 22.83 11.30 11.47
N HIS A 130 23.86 11.01 10.66
CA HIS A 130 24.65 9.81 10.81
C HIS A 130 25.40 9.78 12.15
N TYR A 131 25.96 10.92 12.57
CA TYR A 131 26.58 11.07 13.88
C TYR A 131 25.57 10.86 15.02
N HIS A 132 24.39 11.46 14.94
CA HIS A 132 23.33 11.28 15.95
C HIS A 132 22.82 9.82 16.07
N ILE A 133 22.91 9.02 15.00
CA ILE A 133 22.52 7.60 15.07
C ILE A 133 23.54 6.78 15.86
N HIS A 134 24.84 7.06 15.69
CA HIS A 134 25.91 6.31 16.35
C HIS A 134 26.28 6.87 17.73
N ASN A 135 25.96 8.13 17.98
CA ASN A 135 26.25 8.82 19.23
C ASN A 135 24.94 9.38 19.84
N PRO A 136 24.04 8.50 20.30
CA PRO A 136 22.75 8.86 20.87
C PRO A 136 22.87 9.62 22.21
#